data_AF-A0A9P5U210-F1
#
_entry.id   AF-A0A9P5U210-F1
#
_cell.length_a   1.000
_cell.length_b   1.000
_cell.length_c   1.000
_cell.angle_alpha   90.00
_cell.angle_beta   90.00
_cell.angle_gamma   90.00
#
_symmetry.space_group_name_H-M   'P 1'
#
loop_
_entity.id
_entity.type
_entity.pdbx_description
1 polymer ?
#
loop_
_entity_poly.entity_id
_entity_poly.type
_entity_poly.pdbx_seq_one_letter_code
_entity_poly.pdbx_strand_id
1 'polypeptide(L)' 'MKQYFTDILKKDISSLELPQLIALARDNDILAALKLCKQILAIGMYCLKNREFIKKIQIL' A
#
# COMPACT_ATOMS: atom_id res chain seq x y z
N MET A 1 -0.87 -9.31 3.99
CA MET A 1 -0.15 -8.41 3.06
C MET A 1 1.36 -8.51 3.14
N LYS A 2 2.01 -8.42 4.32
CA LYS A 2 3.48 -8.55 4.43
C LYS A 2 4.04 -9.75 3.64
N GLN A 3 3.44 -10.92 3.84
CA GLN A 3 3.85 -12.14 3.15
C GLN A 3 3.72 -12.09 1.62
N TYR A 4 2.69 -11.43 1.08
CA TYR A 4 2.55 -11.26 -0.38
C TYR A 4 3.69 -10.41 -0.96
N PHE A 5 4.08 -9.34 -0.27
CA PHE A 5 5.18 -8.50 -0.74
C PHE A 5 6.56 -9.17 -0.61
N THR A 6 6.79 -9.90 0.48
CA THR A 6 8.06 -10.61 0.68
C THR A 6 8.16 -11.80 -0.27
N ASP A 7 7.11 -12.62 -0.36
CA ASP A 7 7.17 -13.92 -1.06
C ASP A 7 6.87 -13.78 -2.55
N ILE A 8 5.96 -12.87 -2.96
CA ILE A 8 5.57 -12.70 -4.36
C ILE A 8 6.33 -11.54 -5.01
N LEU A 9 6.41 -10.39 -4.34
CA LEU A 9 7.04 -9.19 -4.91
C LEU A 9 8.56 -9.13 -4.68
N LYS A 10 9.11 -9.99 -3.81
CA LYS A 10 10.53 -10.02 -3.40
C LYS A 10 11.08 -8.62 -3.06
N LYS A 11 10.24 -7.77 -2.47
CA LYS A 11 10.53 -6.37 -2.17
C LYS A 11 10.48 -6.16 -0.67
N ASP A 12 11.51 -5.52 -0.15
CA ASP A 12 11.50 -5.05 1.22
C ASP A 12 10.49 -3.89 1.37
N ILE A 13 9.46 -4.14 2.16
CA ILE A 13 8.44 -3.17 2.56
C ILE A 13 8.55 -2.86 4.06
N SER A 14 9.75 -2.98 4.63
CA SER A 14 9.99 -2.66 6.04
C SER A 14 9.69 -1.19 6.34
N SER A 15 9.76 -0.32 5.32
CA SER A 15 9.35 1.09 5.40
C SER A 15 7.84 1.32 5.33
N LEU A 16 7.05 0.29 5.02
CA LEU A 16 5.61 0.40 4.80
C LEU A 16 4.87 0.08 6.10
N GLU A 17 4.53 1.13 6.86
CA GLU A 17 3.77 1.00 8.09
C GLU A 17 2.43 0.28 7.88
N LEU A 18 2.07 -0.62 8.80
CA LEU A 18 0.79 -1.33 8.77
C LEU A 18 -0.34 -0.43 9.33
N PRO A 19 -1.45 -0.26 8.61
CA PRO A 19 -2.60 0.47 9.12
C PRO A 19 -3.26 -0.30 10.27
N GLN A 20 -3.70 0.41 11.31
CA GLN A 20 -4.54 -0.16 12.36
C GLN A 20 -5.98 -0.25 11.86
N LEU A 21 -6.35 -1.40 11.27
CA LEU A 21 -7.65 -1.59 10.64
C LEU A 21 -8.84 -1.44 11.61
N ILE A 22 -8.64 -1.74 12.89
CA ILE A 22 -9.69 -1.58 13.91
C ILE A 22 -9.95 -0.10 14.18
N ALA A 23 -8.90 0.71 14.36
CA ALA A 23 -9.03 2.17 14.54
C ALA A 23 -9.66 2.84 13.31
N LEU A 24 -9.34 2.36 12.12
CA LEU A 24 -10.01 2.81 10.89
C LEU A 24 -11.51 2.49 10.91
N ALA A 25 -11.88 1.25 11.25
CA ALA A 25 -13.27 0.79 11.19
C ALA A 25 -14.17 1.33 12.31
N ARG A 26 -13.61 1.60 13.50
CA ARG A 26 -14.37 2.06 14.66
C ARG A 26 -14.35 3.57 14.82
N ASP A 27 -13.18 4.18 14.63
CA ASP A 27 -12.94 5.57 15.01
C ASP A 27 -12.74 6.48 13.79
N ASN A 28 -12.90 5.95 12.56
CA ASN A 28 -12.59 6.64 11.31
C ASN A 28 -11.20 7.28 11.33
N ASP A 29 -10.21 6.60 11.93
CA ASP A 29 -8.86 7.12 12.10
C ASP A 29 -8.23 7.46 10.74
N ILE A 30 -7.98 8.76 10.53
CA ILE A 30 -7.45 9.32 9.29
C ILE A 30 -6.01 8.85 9.04
N LEU A 31 -5.20 8.68 10.10
CA LEU A 31 -3.83 8.18 9.95
C LEU A 31 -3.84 6.71 9.54
N ALA A 32 -4.73 5.89 10.10
CA ALA A 32 -4.93 4.52 9.67
C ALA A 32 -5.41 4.43 8.21
N ALA A 33 -6.30 5.33 7.79
CA ALA A 33 -6.75 5.44 6.39
C ALA A 33 -5.59 5.80 5.46
N LEU A 34 -4.79 6.81 5.81
CA LEU A 34 -3.65 7.25 5.02
C LEU A 34 -2.59 6.14 4.90
N LYS A 35 -2.32 5.41 5.99
CA LYS A 35 -1.41 4.26 5.96
C LYS A 35 -1.93 3.18 5.02
N LEU A 36 -3.23 2.89 5.03
CA LEU A 36 -3.84 1.93 4.10
C LEU A 36 -3.71 2.39 2.63
N CYS A 37 -3.98 3.66 2.32
CA CYS A 37 -3.80 4.21 0.98
C CYS A 37 -2.35 4.09 0.49
N LYS A 38 -1.38 4.42 1.34
CA LYS A 38 0.05 4.24 1.04
C LYS A 38 0.39 2.79 0.74
N GLN A 39 -0.19 1.84 1.48
CA GLN A 39 0.01 0.42 1.21
C GLN A 39 -0.52 0.00 -0.16
N ILE A 40 -1.75 0.39 -0.50
CA ILE A 40 -2.37 0.05 -1.79
C ILE A 40 -1.55 0.63 -2.95
N LEU A 41 -1.07 1.88 -2.83
CA LEU A 41 -0.20 2.50 -3.82
C LEU A 41 1.11 1.72 -3.98
N ALA A 42 1.74 1.31 -2.88
CA ALA A 42 2.96 0.49 -2.95
C ALA A 42 2.71 -0.85 -3.66
N ILE A 43 1.59 -1.53 -3.39
CA ILE A 43 1.21 -2.75 -4.13
C ILE A 43 1.12 -2.45 -5.63
N GLY A 44 0.40 -1.38 -6.00
CA GLY A 44 0.23 -0.98 -7.39
C GLY A 44 1.56 -0.70 -8.11
N MET A 45 2.49 -0.03 -7.42
CA MET A 45 3.82 0.27 -7.98
C MET A 45 4.75 -0.94 -8.10
N TYR A 46 4.53 -1.99 -7.30
CA TYR A 46 5.39 -3.17 -7.31
C TYR A 46 4.80 -4.36 -8.06
N CYS A 47 3.52 -4.36 -8.40
CA CYS A 47 2.89 -5.44 -9.15
C CYS A 47 3.36 -5.54 -10.62
N LEU A 48 3.03 -6.65 -11.30
CA LEU A 48 3.38 -6.88 -12.72
C LEU A 48 2.83 -5.79 -13.67
N LYS A 49 1.71 -5.14 -13.30
CA LYS A 49 1.10 -4.05 -14.07
C LYS A 49 1.59 -2.66 -13.64
N ASN A 50 2.70 -2.55 -12.92
CA ASN A 50 3.19 -1.30 -12.36
C ASN A 50 3.30 -0.15 -13.37
N ARG A 51 3.65 -0.41 -14.64
CA ARG A 51 3.72 0.61 -15.68
C ARG A 51 2.41 1.37 -15.87
N GLU A 52 1.26 0.71 -15.75
CA GLU A 52 -0.05 1.36 -15.86
C GLU A 52 -0.31 2.27 -14.65
N PHE A 53 0.04 1.81 -13.45
CA PHE A 53 -0.08 2.60 -12.23
C PHE A 53 0.84 3.82 -12.24
N ILE A 54 2.10 3.65 -12.64
CA ILE A 54 3.07 4.75 -12.74
C ILE A 54 2.56 5.83 -13.71
N LYS A 55 2.08 5.44 -14.89
CA LYS A 55 1.51 6.39 -15.87
C LYS A 55 0.33 7.18 -15.29
N LYS A 56 -0.58 6.52 -14.56
CA LYS A 56 -1.72 7.18 -13.92
C LYS A 56 -1.30 8.15 -12.82
N ILE A 57 -0.25 7.84 -12.07
CA ILE A 57 0.26 8.71 -11.01
C ILE A 57 1.00 9.93 -11.60
N GLN A 58 1.70 9.78 -12.73
CA GLN A 58 2.43 10.88 -13.36
C GLN A 58 1.54 11.96 -14.00
N ILE A 59 0.27 11.65 -14.25
CA ILE A 59 -0.71 12.59 -14.83
C ILE A 59 -1.62 13.26 -13.79
N LEU A 60 -1.42 12.92 -12.50
CA LEU A 60 -2.12 13.51 -11.35
C LEU A 60 -1.42 14.82 -10.94
#